data_AF-A0A5A5TFQ0-F1
#
_entry.id   AF-A0A5A5TFQ0-F1
#
_cell.length_a   1.000
_cell.length_b   1.000
_cell.length_c   1.000
_cell.angle_alpha   90.00
_cell.angle_beta   90.00
_cell.angle_gamma   90.00
#
_symmetry.space_group_name_H-M   'P 1'
#
loop_
_entity.id
_entity.type
_entity.pdbx_description
1 polymer ?
#
loop_
_entity_poly.entity_id
_entity_poly.type
_entity_poly.pdbx_seq_one_letter_code
_entity_poly.pdbx_strand_id
1 'polypeptide(L)'
;MLAEEFSVIDAASPLWNAARPLLDIALRIEQQSASYSWHGWQKKDLDAFLKALPVHCSLLVGVWQIDVSLEHEDLWLGCVCEVINGEVHSMRTFDALTSDDLPPIAQLEPGFTHAQVLMLTAEKLVAPVAWALFTDKTTWDEWLLTEATSVEQADTSHNEKGDLLAALVRQGRCVLLGSQLTHHNHHHS
;
A
#
# COMPACT_ATOMS: atom_id res chain seq x y z
N MET A 1 3.65 -5.72 15.22
CA MET A 1 3.34 -4.97 13.98
C MET A 1 2.57 -3.68 14.23
N LEU A 2 1.40 -3.72 14.88
CA LEU A 2 0.61 -2.53 15.21
C LEU A 2 0.96 -2.02 16.61
N ALA A 3 1.02 -0.70 16.80
CA ALA A 3 1.24 -0.09 18.12
C ALA A 3 0.05 -0.34 19.06
N GLU A 4 0.29 -0.33 20.38
CA GLU A 4 -0.75 -0.52 21.40
C GLU A 4 -1.86 0.55 21.30
N GLU A 5 -1.49 1.80 21.01
CA GLU A 5 -2.40 2.93 20.80
C GLU A 5 -2.61 3.22 19.30
N PHE A 6 -2.71 2.17 18.47
CA PHE A 6 -3.00 2.34 17.05
C PHE A 6 -4.29 3.13 16.82
N SER A 7 -4.24 4.10 15.91
CA SER A 7 -5.39 4.96 15.59
C SER A 7 -5.70 4.99 14.09
N VAL A 8 -7.00 5.00 13.77
CA VAL A 8 -7.48 5.29 12.42
C VAL A 8 -7.98 6.72 12.40
N ILE A 9 -7.32 7.55 11.61
CA ILE A 9 -7.79 8.89 11.31
C ILE A 9 -8.86 8.76 10.22
N ASP A 10 -9.82 9.68 10.20
CA ASP A 10 -10.79 9.82 9.12
C ASP A 10 -11.56 8.54 8.71
N ALA A 11 -11.89 7.68 9.67
CA ALA A 11 -12.65 6.43 9.44
C ALA A 11 -14.05 6.61 8.80
N ALA A 12 -14.50 7.86 8.64
CA ALA A 12 -15.72 8.21 7.90
C ALA A 12 -15.50 8.40 6.39
N SER A 13 -14.25 8.41 5.93
CA SER A 13 -13.89 8.49 4.51
C SER A 13 -14.48 7.31 3.73
N PRO A 14 -14.99 7.51 2.51
CA PRO A 14 -15.36 6.41 1.61
C PRO A 14 -14.20 5.44 1.32
N LEU A 15 -12.95 5.94 1.25
CA LEU A 15 -11.74 5.12 1.04
C LEU A 15 -11.49 4.15 2.20
N TRP A 16 -12.03 4.44 3.39
CA TRP A 16 -11.93 3.55 4.54
C TRP A 16 -12.54 2.17 4.27
N ASN A 17 -13.55 2.08 3.40
CA ASN A 17 -14.20 0.81 3.08
C ASN A 17 -13.23 -0.18 2.41
N ALA A 18 -12.26 0.31 1.64
CA ALA A 18 -11.22 -0.53 1.03
C ALA A 18 -10.07 -0.82 2.00
N ALA A 19 -9.72 0.13 2.88
CA ALA A 19 -8.63 -0.02 3.84
C ALA A 19 -8.99 -0.93 5.04
N ARG A 20 -10.24 -0.87 5.51
CA ARG A 20 -10.70 -1.60 6.70
C ARG A 20 -10.47 -3.11 6.63
N PRO A 21 -10.81 -3.83 5.55
CA PRO A 21 -10.53 -5.26 5.46
C PRO A 21 -9.04 -5.59 5.61
N LEU A 22 -8.14 -4.74 5.09
CA LEU A 22 -6.69 -4.93 5.23
C LEU A 22 -6.24 -4.78 6.68
N LEU A 23 -6.80 -3.82 7.41
CA LEU A 23 -6.56 -3.70 8.84
C LEU A 23 -7.09 -4.90 9.63
N ASP A 24 -8.29 -5.39 9.29
CA ASP A 24 -8.87 -6.59 9.93
C ASP A 24 -7.97 -7.81 9.71
N ILE A 25 -7.36 -7.95 8.52
CA ILE A 25 -6.38 -8.99 8.21
C ILE A 25 -5.09 -8.78 9.03
N ALA A 26 -4.56 -7.57 9.08
CA ALA A 26 -3.36 -7.25 9.85
C ALA A 26 -3.55 -7.55 11.34
N LEU A 27 -4.72 -7.23 11.91
CA LEU A 27 -5.08 -7.56 13.28
C LEU A 27 -5.15 -9.07 13.51
N ARG A 28 -5.71 -9.84 12.57
CA ARG A 28 -5.73 -11.31 12.65
C ARG A 28 -4.31 -11.87 12.65
N ILE A 29 -3.43 -11.37 11.78
CA ILE A 29 -2.01 -11.76 11.75
C ILE A 29 -1.31 -11.42 13.08
N GLU A 30 -1.59 -10.25 13.64
CA GLU A 30 -0.98 -9.79 14.90
C GLU A 30 -1.40 -10.65 16.10
N GLN A 31 -2.67 -11.06 16.17
CA GLN A 31 -3.30 -11.75 17.29
C GLN A 31 -3.16 -13.28 17.26
N GLN A 32 -2.97 -13.89 16.09
CA GLN A 32 -2.86 -15.35 15.97
C GLN A 32 -1.45 -15.87 16.29
N SER A 33 -1.31 -17.19 16.34
CA SER A 33 -0.02 -17.84 16.63
C SER A 33 1.06 -17.43 15.63
N ALA A 34 2.33 -17.56 16.02
CA ALA A 34 3.47 -17.24 15.16
C ALA A 34 3.53 -18.08 13.86
N SER A 35 2.76 -19.16 13.77
CA SER A 35 2.62 -20.03 12.60
C SER A 35 1.48 -19.63 11.66
N TYR A 36 0.66 -18.65 12.02
CA TYR A 36 -0.43 -18.18 11.17
C TYR A 36 0.14 -17.47 9.94
N SER A 37 -0.43 -17.80 8.79
CA SER A 37 -0.10 -17.21 7.51
C SER A 37 -1.39 -16.90 6.76
N TRP A 38 -1.49 -15.69 6.22
CA TRP A 38 -2.58 -15.29 5.35
C TRP A 38 -2.04 -15.06 3.94
N HIS A 39 -2.33 -15.94 2.98
CA HIS A 39 -1.74 -15.92 1.63
C HIS A 39 -0.21 -15.70 1.62
N GLY A 40 0.51 -16.39 2.51
CA GLY A 40 1.97 -16.26 2.62
C GLY A 40 2.45 -15.08 3.47
N TRP A 41 1.56 -14.18 3.89
CA TRP A 41 1.89 -13.09 4.81
C TRP A 41 1.96 -13.59 6.25
N GLN A 42 3.13 -13.47 6.85
CA GLN A 42 3.39 -13.84 8.24
C GLN A 42 3.81 -12.63 9.06
N LYS A 43 3.47 -12.67 10.35
CA LYS A 43 3.84 -11.61 11.32
C LYS A 43 5.34 -11.34 11.32
N LYS A 44 6.17 -12.39 11.27
CA LYS A 44 7.63 -12.28 11.29
C LYS A 44 8.17 -11.43 10.14
N ASP A 45 7.66 -11.62 8.93
CA ASP A 45 8.15 -10.93 7.74
C ASP A 45 7.71 -9.46 7.73
N LEU A 46 6.46 -9.20 8.16
CA LEU A 46 5.92 -7.85 8.31
C LEU A 46 6.68 -7.08 9.40
N ASP A 47 6.93 -7.70 10.55
CA ASP A 47 7.72 -7.09 11.64
C ASP A 47 9.17 -6.84 11.19
N ALA A 48 9.78 -7.75 10.42
CA ALA A 48 11.13 -7.58 9.90
C ALA A 48 11.21 -6.41 8.91
N PHE A 49 10.23 -6.29 8.02
CA PHE A 49 10.10 -5.15 7.12
C PHE A 49 9.95 -3.84 7.88
N LEU A 50 9.02 -3.74 8.82
CA LEU A 50 8.79 -2.50 9.57
C LEU A 50 10.02 -2.08 10.39
N LYS A 51 10.72 -3.03 11.01
CA LYS A 51 11.96 -2.77 11.77
C LYS A 51 13.13 -2.31 10.91
N ALA A 52 13.10 -2.56 9.60
CA ALA A 52 14.12 -2.09 8.67
C ALA A 52 13.88 -0.64 8.20
N LEU A 53 12.72 -0.05 8.49
CA LEU A 53 12.37 1.31 8.11
C LEU A 53 13.06 2.35 9.02
N PRO A 54 13.14 3.63 8.59
CA PRO A 54 13.57 4.71 9.45
C PRO A 54 12.73 4.82 10.73
N VAL A 55 13.35 5.34 11.80
CA VAL A 55 12.75 5.46 13.15
C VAL A 55 11.39 6.15 13.15
N HIS A 56 11.19 7.16 12.29
CA HIS A 56 9.90 7.82 12.08
C HIS A 56 9.72 8.06 10.59
N CYS A 57 8.71 7.44 10.00
CA CYS A 57 8.43 7.56 8.59
C CYS A 57 6.96 7.28 8.26
N SER A 58 6.60 7.46 6.99
CA SER A 58 5.31 7.07 6.45
C SER A 58 5.45 6.07 5.30
N LEU A 59 4.45 5.21 5.18
CA LEU A 59 4.22 4.29 4.08
C LEU A 59 2.95 4.73 3.34
N LEU A 60 3.02 4.90 2.03
CA LEU A 60 1.89 5.34 1.20
C LEU A 60 1.45 4.22 0.26
N VAL A 61 0.15 4.03 0.11
CA VAL A 61 -0.43 3.12 -0.89
C VAL A 61 -1.57 3.81 -1.61
N GLY A 62 -1.50 3.85 -2.94
CA GLY A 62 -2.59 4.22 -3.83
C GLY A 62 -2.88 3.08 -4.80
N VAL A 63 -4.14 2.66 -4.89
CA VAL A 63 -4.59 1.61 -5.81
C VAL A 63 -5.75 2.12 -6.63
N TRP A 64 -5.61 2.07 -7.95
CA TRP A 64 -6.64 2.51 -8.88
C TRP A 64 -7.37 1.32 -9.47
N GLN A 65 -8.68 1.46 -9.63
CA GLN A 65 -9.52 0.48 -10.29
C GLN A 65 -10.09 1.09 -11.56
N ILE A 66 -10.01 0.33 -12.66
CA ILE A 66 -10.66 0.70 -13.91
C ILE A 66 -12.17 0.53 -13.74
N ASP A 67 -12.92 1.61 -13.86
CA ASP A 67 -14.35 1.59 -14.13
C ASP A 67 -14.56 1.39 -15.64
N VAL A 68 -14.88 0.15 -16.02
CA VAL A 68 -15.13 -0.25 -17.41
C VAL A 68 -16.35 0.46 -17.99
N SER A 69 -17.28 0.93 -17.16
CA SER A 69 -18.49 1.63 -17.62
C SER A 69 -18.23 3.10 -17.97
N LEU A 70 -17.19 3.69 -17.38
CA LEU A 70 -16.83 5.11 -17.54
C LEU A 70 -15.51 5.31 -18.30
N GLU A 71 -14.81 4.23 -18.67
CA GLU A 71 -13.45 4.26 -19.23
C GLU A 71 -12.49 5.14 -18.39
N HIS A 72 -12.69 5.10 -17.06
CA HIS A 72 -11.97 5.95 -16.10
C HIS A 72 -11.31 5.10 -15.01
N GLU A 73 -10.20 5.58 -14.46
CA GLU A 73 -9.49 4.94 -13.35
C GLU A 73 -9.78 5.71 -12.05
N ASP A 74 -10.54 5.09 -11.15
CA ASP A 74 -10.90 5.66 -9.85
C ASP A 74 -9.97 5.16 -8.75
N LEU A 75 -9.64 6.02 -7.79
CA LEU A 75 -8.89 5.62 -6.60
C LEU A 75 -9.77 4.70 -5.73
N TRP A 76 -9.43 3.41 -5.71
CA TRP A 76 -10.12 2.40 -4.91
C TRP A 76 -9.61 2.36 -3.47
N LEU A 77 -8.28 2.44 -3.28
CA LEU A 77 -7.62 2.49 -1.98
C LEU A 77 -6.59 3.62 -1.99
N GLY A 78 -6.64 4.52 -1.02
CA GLY A 78 -5.62 5.52 -0.78
C GLY A 78 -5.38 5.68 0.70
N CYS A 79 -4.21 5.27 1.20
CA CYS A 79 -3.89 5.38 2.62
C CYS A 79 -2.43 5.71 2.90
N VAL A 80 -2.21 6.29 4.08
CA VAL A 80 -0.92 6.58 4.66
C VAL A 80 -0.84 5.93 6.03
N CYS A 81 0.15 5.07 6.23
CA CYS A 81 0.50 4.52 7.53
C CYS A 81 1.69 5.29 8.11
N GLU A 82 1.54 5.81 9.32
CA GLU A 82 2.66 6.34 10.10
C GLU A 82 3.33 5.22 10.87
N VAL A 83 4.65 5.14 10.72
CA VAL A 83 5.49 4.12 11.38
C VAL A 83 6.47 4.82 12.31
N ILE A 84 6.47 4.40 13.58
CA ILE A 84 7.42 4.85 14.60
C ILE A 84 8.06 3.62 15.22
N ASN A 85 9.39 3.58 15.29
CA ASN A 85 10.17 2.48 15.86
C ASN A 85 9.80 1.07 15.30
N GLY A 86 9.41 1.00 14.03
CA GLY A 86 9.01 -0.26 13.38
C GLY A 86 7.62 -0.76 13.76
N GLU A 87 6.76 0.10 14.28
CA GLU A 87 5.35 -0.20 14.56
C GLU A 87 4.45 0.78 13.81
N VAL A 88 3.30 0.33 13.34
CA VAL A 88 2.31 1.22 12.73
C VAL A 88 1.51 1.89 13.84
N HIS A 89 1.60 3.22 13.93
CA HIS A 89 0.95 4.04 14.97
C HIS A 89 -0.38 4.63 14.51
N SER A 90 -0.45 5.07 13.26
CA SER A 90 -1.67 5.63 12.71
C SER A 90 -1.85 5.22 11.26
N MET A 91 -3.11 5.11 10.85
CA MET A 91 -3.50 5.01 9.45
C MET A 91 -4.51 6.11 9.15
N ARG A 92 -4.34 6.79 8.03
CA ARG A 92 -5.25 7.81 7.52
C ARG A 92 -5.50 7.57 6.04
N THR A 93 -6.67 7.91 5.52
CA THR A 93 -6.89 7.81 4.07
C THR A 93 -6.33 9.03 3.35
N PHE A 94 -6.28 9.01 2.02
CA PHE A 94 -5.91 10.21 1.25
C PHE A 94 -6.92 11.36 1.42
N ASP A 95 -8.17 11.10 1.85
CA ASP A 95 -9.13 12.19 2.16
C ASP A 95 -8.65 13.08 3.31
N ALA A 96 -7.88 12.54 4.26
CA ALA A 96 -7.28 13.32 5.34
C ALA A 96 -6.04 14.13 4.92
N LEU A 97 -5.51 13.93 3.71
CA LEU A 97 -4.39 14.70 3.18
C LEU A 97 -4.88 16.01 2.55
N THR A 98 -5.46 16.88 3.37
CA THR A 98 -5.95 18.19 2.93
C THR A 98 -4.79 19.11 2.56
N SER A 99 -4.71 19.49 1.28
CA SER A 99 -3.71 20.41 0.73
C SER A 99 -4.28 21.11 -0.50
N ASP A 100 -4.01 22.41 -0.65
CA ASP A 100 -4.45 23.20 -1.82
C ASP A 100 -3.81 22.71 -3.13
N ASP A 101 -2.67 22.01 -3.02
CA ASP A 101 -1.94 21.44 -4.16
C ASP A 101 -2.51 20.09 -4.63
N LEU A 102 -3.38 19.45 -3.83
CA LEU A 102 -3.96 18.15 -4.14
C LEU A 102 -5.33 18.34 -4.82
N PRO A 103 -5.58 17.74 -6.00
CA PRO A 103 -6.92 17.73 -6.53
C PRO A 103 -7.86 16.92 -5.61
N PRO A 104 -9.19 17.10 -5.73
CA PRO A 104 -10.16 16.24 -5.06
C PRO A 104 -9.88 14.76 -5.36
N ILE A 105 -10.18 13.87 -4.41
CA ILE A 105 -9.92 12.43 -4.56
C ILE A 105 -10.47 11.84 -5.87
N ALA A 106 -11.68 12.25 -6.28
CA ALA A 106 -12.31 11.84 -7.53
C ALA A 106 -11.60 12.32 -8.81
N GLN A 107 -10.53 13.11 -8.68
CA GLN A 107 -9.71 13.62 -9.78
C GLN A 107 -8.24 13.19 -9.63
N LEU A 108 -7.91 12.35 -8.64
CA LEU A 108 -6.56 11.82 -8.49
C LEU A 108 -6.29 10.79 -9.57
N GLU A 109 -5.52 11.18 -10.57
CA GLU A 109 -5.02 10.29 -11.61
C GLU A 109 -3.86 9.39 -11.11
N PRO A 110 -3.78 8.13 -11.57
CA PRO A 110 -2.64 7.25 -11.36
C PRO A 110 -1.48 7.73 -12.22
N GLY A 111 -0.61 8.56 -11.63
CA GLY A 111 0.50 9.15 -12.37
C GLY A 111 1.53 9.81 -11.48
N PHE A 112 2.69 10.07 -12.06
CA PHE A 112 3.83 10.65 -11.35
C PHE A 112 3.49 11.99 -10.68
N THR A 113 2.74 12.86 -11.37
CA THR A 113 2.41 14.21 -10.88
C THR A 113 1.65 14.14 -9.54
N HIS A 114 0.50 13.45 -9.50
CA HIS A 114 -0.29 13.36 -8.26
C HIS A 114 0.40 12.51 -7.20
N ALA A 115 1.11 11.44 -7.59
CA ALA A 115 1.92 10.65 -6.66
C ALA A 115 2.97 11.51 -5.93
N GLN A 116 3.66 12.40 -6.65
CA GLN A 116 4.65 13.30 -6.05
C GLN A 116 4.00 14.28 -5.07
N VAL A 117 2.86 14.88 -5.43
CA VAL A 117 2.16 15.81 -4.54
C VAL A 117 1.63 15.08 -3.28
N LEU A 118 1.11 13.86 -3.43
CA LEU A 118 0.69 13.01 -2.30
C LEU A 118 1.87 12.73 -1.35
N MET A 119 3.03 12.34 -1.89
CA MET A 119 4.22 12.07 -1.08
C MET A 119 4.71 13.33 -0.34
N LEU A 120 4.76 14.48 -1.01
CA LEU A 120 5.14 15.75 -0.40
C LEU A 120 4.13 16.19 0.67
N THR A 121 2.84 15.95 0.44
CA THR A 121 1.78 16.27 1.41
C THR A 121 1.86 15.36 2.63
N ALA A 122 2.09 14.05 2.44
CA ALA A 122 2.29 13.11 3.54
C ALA A 122 3.56 13.43 4.35
N GLU A 123 4.65 13.84 3.69
CA GLU A 123 5.86 14.29 4.39
C GLU A 123 5.58 15.49 5.30
N LYS A 124 4.79 16.46 4.82
CA LYS A 124 4.43 17.66 5.59
C LYS A 124 3.46 17.37 6.75
N LEU A 125 2.49 16.48 6.54
CA LEU A 125 1.37 16.27 7.46
C LEU A 125 1.55 15.07 8.40
N VAL A 126 2.43 14.14 8.06
CA VAL A 126 2.59 12.86 8.77
C VAL A 126 4.04 12.67 9.18
N ALA A 127 4.89 12.27 8.22
CA ALA A 127 6.26 11.88 8.43
C ALA A 127 6.96 11.66 7.07
N PRO A 128 8.30 11.72 7.00
CA PRO A 128 9.03 11.46 5.76
C PRO A 128 8.63 10.13 5.11
N VAL A 129 8.39 10.16 3.80
CA VAL A 129 7.98 8.96 3.05
C VAL A 129 9.17 8.01 2.91
N ALA A 130 9.12 6.88 3.61
CA ALA A 130 10.11 5.82 3.45
C ALA A 130 9.82 4.97 2.23
N TRP A 131 8.53 4.76 1.94
CA TRP A 131 8.09 3.95 0.82
C TRP A 131 6.69 4.35 0.36
N ALA A 132 6.46 4.29 -0.95
CA ALA A 132 5.18 4.54 -1.57
C ALA A 132 4.94 3.54 -2.70
N LEU A 133 3.73 2.98 -2.77
CA LEU A 133 3.28 2.15 -3.88
C LEU A 133 2.06 2.78 -4.53
N PHE A 134 2.13 2.98 -5.84
CA PHE A 134 1.00 3.37 -6.64
C PHE A 134 0.81 2.35 -7.75
N THR A 135 -0.35 1.70 -7.81
CA THR A 135 -0.58 0.54 -8.67
C THR A 135 -2.02 0.45 -9.14
N ASP A 136 -2.29 -0.35 -10.17
CA ASP A 136 -3.66 -0.78 -10.48
C ASP A 136 -4.13 -1.92 -9.56
N LYS A 137 -5.45 -2.10 -9.45
CA LYS A 137 -6.09 -3.08 -8.58
C LYS A 137 -5.78 -4.53 -8.98
N THR A 138 -5.59 -4.81 -10.26
CA THR A 138 -5.26 -6.17 -10.72
C THR A 138 -3.90 -6.57 -10.19
N THR A 139 -2.89 -5.73 -10.39
CA THR A 139 -1.53 -5.95 -9.88
C THR A 139 -1.51 -6.01 -8.35
N TRP A 140 -2.30 -5.16 -7.67
CA TRP A 140 -2.46 -5.22 -6.21
C TRP A 140 -3.05 -6.54 -5.73
N ASP A 141 -4.16 -6.98 -6.30
CA ASP A 141 -4.85 -8.21 -5.91
C ASP A 141 -3.96 -9.44 -6.15
N GLU A 142 -3.27 -9.49 -7.30
CA GLU A 142 -2.32 -10.56 -7.62
C GLU A 142 -1.21 -10.62 -6.56
N TRP A 143 -0.55 -9.51 -6.27
CA TRP A 143 0.52 -9.46 -5.26
C TRP A 143 0.03 -9.84 -3.85
N LEU A 144 -1.14 -9.32 -3.47
CA LEU A 144 -1.69 -9.52 -2.13
C LEU A 144 -2.14 -10.98 -1.92
N LEU A 145 -2.80 -11.57 -2.91
CA LEU A 145 -3.52 -12.85 -2.79
C LEU A 145 -2.76 -14.07 -3.34
N THR A 146 -1.69 -13.88 -4.12
CA THR A 146 -0.90 -15.01 -4.64
C THR A 146 -0.37 -15.84 -3.47
N GLU A 147 -0.72 -17.12 -3.44
CA GLU A 147 -0.20 -18.10 -2.49
C GLU A 147 1.16 -18.60 -2.98
N ALA A 148 2.13 -18.78 -2.07
CA ALA A 148 3.35 -19.53 -2.38
C ALA A 148 2.95 -20.96 -2.74
N THR A 149 2.96 -21.30 -4.02
CA THR A 149 2.45 -22.58 -4.50
C THR A 149 3.32 -23.76 -4.04
N SER A 150 2.66 -24.70 -3.37
CA SER A 150 3.00 -26.13 -3.18
C SER A 150 3.91 -26.58 -2.02
N VAL A 151 3.37 -27.55 -1.28
CA VAL A 151 3.91 -28.25 -0.09
C VAL A 151 5.09 -29.18 -0.41
N GLU A 152 5.52 -29.27 -1.67
CA GLU A 152 6.65 -30.11 -2.10
C GLU A 152 8.00 -29.37 -2.13
N GLN A 153 8.03 -28.07 -1.79
CA GLN A 153 9.25 -27.25 -1.72
C GLN A 153 9.42 -26.54 -0.37
N ALA A 154 8.85 -27.13 0.70
CA ALA A 154 8.78 -26.56 2.04
C ALA A 154 10.15 -26.25 2.70
N ASP A 155 11.26 -26.75 2.16
CA ASP A 155 12.59 -26.44 2.70
C ASP A 155 13.28 -25.22 2.04
N THR A 156 12.70 -24.62 0.98
CA THR A 156 13.34 -23.49 0.26
C THR A 156 12.42 -22.33 -0.15
N SER A 157 11.09 -22.46 -0.15
CA SER A 157 10.18 -21.40 -0.62
C SER A 157 9.60 -20.49 0.48
N HIS A 158 10.04 -20.65 1.74
CA HIS A 158 9.41 -19.98 2.89
C HIS A 158 9.67 -18.47 3.03
N ASN A 159 10.34 -17.80 2.07
CA ASN A 159 10.78 -16.40 2.21
C ASN A 159 10.36 -15.44 1.08
N GLU A 160 9.54 -15.84 0.11
CA GLU A 160 9.37 -15.03 -1.12
C GLU A 160 8.76 -13.63 -0.89
N LYS A 161 7.74 -13.48 -0.04
CA LYS A 161 7.11 -12.16 0.21
C LYS A 161 7.96 -11.25 1.10
N GLY A 162 8.63 -11.81 2.10
CA GLY A 162 9.58 -11.07 2.95
C GLY A 162 10.80 -10.59 2.17
N ASP A 163 11.36 -11.46 1.32
CA ASP A 163 12.48 -11.11 0.44
C ASP A 163 12.07 -10.08 -0.61
N LEU A 164 10.84 -10.16 -1.12
CA LEU A 164 10.26 -9.17 -2.03
C LEU A 164 10.09 -7.81 -1.35
N LEU A 165 9.53 -7.76 -0.14
CA LEU A 165 9.46 -6.51 0.64
C LEU A 165 10.85 -5.92 0.88
N ALA A 166 11.82 -6.76 1.25
CA ALA A 166 13.20 -6.33 1.45
C ALA A 166 13.88 -5.85 0.14
N ALA A 167 13.52 -6.43 -1.01
CA ALA A 167 13.98 -5.99 -2.32
C ALA A 167 13.36 -4.65 -2.71
N LEU A 168 12.07 -4.45 -2.44
CA LEU A 168 11.35 -3.20 -2.72
C LEU A 168 11.91 -2.04 -1.87
N VAL A 169 12.22 -2.27 -0.58
CA VAL A 169 12.92 -1.27 0.26
C VAL A 169 14.27 -0.89 -0.35
N ARG A 170 15.00 -1.85 -0.93
CA ARG A 170 16.30 -1.61 -1.56
C ARG A 170 16.20 -0.88 -2.91
N GLN A 171 15.10 -1.02 -3.63
CA GLN A 171 14.90 -0.41 -4.95
C GLN A 171 14.55 1.09 -4.90
N GLY A 172 14.11 1.60 -3.75
CA GLY A 172 13.90 3.03 -3.52
C GLY A 172 12.57 3.37 -2.86
N ARG A 173 12.30 4.68 -2.74
CA ARG A 173 11.20 5.23 -1.90
C ARG A 173 9.84 5.28 -2.59
N CYS A 174 9.76 5.06 -3.90
CA CYS A 174 8.50 5.11 -4.65
C CYS A 174 8.52 4.08 -5.77
N VAL A 175 7.49 3.23 -5.80
CA VAL A 175 7.26 2.22 -6.84
C VAL A 175 5.94 2.56 -7.51
N LEU A 176 6.03 2.93 -8.80
CA LEU A 176 4.87 3.11 -9.68
C LEU A 176 4.73 1.84 -10.52
N LEU A 177 3.72 1.02 -10.23
CA LEU A 177 3.35 -0.12 -11.06
C LEU A 177 2.17 0.30 -11.93
N GLY A 178 2.47 0.99 -13.04
CA GLY A 178 1.43 1.40 -13.98
C GLY A 178 0.86 0.18 -14.71
N SER A 179 -0.45 0.18 -14.91
CA SER A 179 -1.06 -0.66 -15.95
C SER A 179 -0.44 -0.22 -17.29
N GLN A 180 0.11 -1.15 -18.07
CA GLN A 180 0.47 -0.86 -19.46
C GLN A 180 -0.82 -0.75 -20.29
N LEU A 181 -1.68 0.22 -20.00
CA LEU A 181 -2.62 0.70 -20.99
C LEU A 181 -1.82 1.57 -21.96
N THR A 182 -1.17 0.86 -22.89
CA THR A 182 -0.64 1.40 -24.13
C THR A 182 -1.66 2.38 -24.70
N HIS A 183 -1.35 3.68 -24.69
CA HIS A 183 -2.00 4.65 -25.55
C HIS A 183 -1.93 4.09 -26.98
N HIS A 184 -3.04 3.51 -27.45
CA HIS A 184 -3.26 3.21 -28.85
C HIS A 184 -3.27 4.56 -29.57
N ASN A 185 -2.11 5.00 -30.04
CA ASN A 185 -2.05 6.01 -31.08
C ASN A 185 -2.64 5.36 -32.34
N HIS A 186 -3.95 5.47 -32.50
CA HIS A 186 -4.60 5.36 -33.79
C HIS A 186 -4.05 6.48 -34.68
N HIS A 187 -2.99 6.17 -35.42
CA HIS A 187 -2.57 6.99 -36.53
C HIS A 187 -3.52 6.69 -37.71
N HIS A 188 -4.44 7.62 -37.94
CA HIS A 188 -5.13 7.76 -39.20
C HIS A 188 -4.10 8.13 -40.28
N SER A 189 -3.98 7.28 -41.29
CA SER A 189 -3.57 7.65 -42.65
C SER A 189 -4.03 6.57 -43.62
#